data_AF-A0A965IT24-F1
#
_entry.id   AF-A0A965IT24-F1
#
_cell.length_a   1.000
_cell.length_b   1.000
_cell.length_c   1.000
_cell.angle_alpha   90.00
_cell.angle_beta   90.00
_cell.angle_gamma   90.00
#
_symmetry.space_group_name_H-M   'P 1'
#
loop_
_entity.id
_entity.type
_entity.pdbx_description
1 polymer ?
#
loop_
_entity_poly.entity_id
_entity_poly.type
_entity_poly.pdbx_seq_one_letter_code
_entity_poly.pdbx_strand_id
1 'polypeptide(L)' 'MKLTWRSMHEVLTKLTEEEVLKLLQEEQAGANRITILTRLHQRYSSLRVERERVQLLRGAATL' A
#
# COMPACT_ATOMS: atom_id res chain seq x y z
N MET A 1 2.54 -6.96 -22.86
CA MET A 1 3.37 -7.41 -21.72
C MET A 1 2.50 -8.18 -20.74
N LYS A 2 2.91 -9.36 -20.27
CA LYS A 2 2.22 -10.04 -19.15
C LYS A 2 2.55 -9.29 -17.85
N LEU A 3 1.54 -8.87 -17.10
CA LEU A 3 1.72 -8.32 -15.76
C LEU A 3 2.25 -9.43 -14.85
N THR A 4 3.55 -9.43 -14.57
CA THR A 4 4.14 -10.39 -13.63
C THR A 4 4.13 -9.83 -12.23
N TRP A 5 4.19 -10.71 -11.23
CA TRP A 5 4.32 -10.28 -9.83
C TRP A 5 5.52 -9.36 -9.60
N ARG A 6 6.66 -9.62 -10.27
CA ARG A 6 7.87 -8.77 -10.17
C ARG A 6 7.62 -7.35 -10.67
N SER A 7 7.06 -7.22 -11.87
CA SER A 7 6.75 -5.90 -12.43
C SER A 7 5.73 -5.13 -11.59
N MET A 8 4.78 -5.82 -10.96
CA MET A 8 3.83 -5.18 -10.06
C MET A 8 4.50 -4.72 -8.76
N HIS A 9 5.38 -5.55 -8.20
CA HIS A 9 6.12 -5.22 -6.99
C HIS A 9 7.02 -3.98 -7.19
N GLU A 10 7.73 -3.88 -8.32
CA GLU A 10 8.58 -2.73 -8.65
C GLU A 10 7.83 -1.40 -8.71
N VAL A 11 6.55 -1.43 -9.09
CA VAL A 11 5.69 -0.25 -9.09
C VAL A 11 5.20 0.04 -7.68
N LEU A 12 4.67 -0.97 -6.98
CA LEU A 12 4.07 -0.81 -5.64
C LEU A 12 5.06 -0.28 -4.59
N THR A 13 6.35 -0.60 -4.71
CA THR A 13 7.38 -0.12 -3.78
C THR A 13 7.62 1.39 -3.89
N LYS A 14 7.28 1.99 -5.04
CA LYS A 14 7.47 3.43 -5.31
C LYS A 14 6.27 4.28 -4.93
N LEU A 15 5.14 3.65 -4.62
CA LEU A 15 3.90 4.36 -4.26
C LEU A 15 3.85 4.71 -2.78
N THR A 16 3.23 5.85 -2.51
CA THR A 16 2.85 6.34 -1.19
C THR A 16 1.61 5.61 -0.63
N GLU A 17 1.32 5.80 0.66
CA GLU A 17 0.14 5.19 1.30
C GLU A 17 -1.16 5.62 0.61
N GLU A 18 -1.28 6.91 0.29
CA GLU A 18 -2.45 7.53 -0.34
C GLU A 18 -2.68 7.02 -1.77
N GLU A 19 -1.61 6.91 -2.56
CA GLU A 19 -1.68 6.36 -3.92
C GLU A 19 -2.11 4.89 -3.92
N VAL A 20 -1.59 4.08 -2.99
CA VAL A 20 -1.98 2.68 -2.87
C VAL A 20 -3.44 2.56 -2.43
N LEU A 21 -3.90 3.41 -1.51
CA LEU A 21 -5.31 3.44 -1.09
C LEU A 21 -6.23 3.81 -2.26
N LYS A 22 -5.85 4.82 -3.06
CA LYS A 22 -6.60 5.21 -4.25
C LYS A 22 -6.71 4.05 -5.24
N LEU A 23 -5.60 3.38 -5.57
CA LEU A 23 -5.61 2.21 -6.44
C LEU A 23 -6.44 1.06 -5.88
N LEU A 24 -6.43 0.86 -4.55
CA LEU A 24 -7.26 -0.15 -3.89
C LEU A 24 -8.76 0.15 -4.10
N GLN A 25 -9.17 1.41 -3.92
CA GLN A 25 -10.55 1.86 -4.12
C GLN A 25 -10.97 1.74 -5.59
N GLU A 26 -10.11 2.16 -6.52
CA GLU A 26 -10.35 2.03 -7.96
C GLU A 26 -10.48 0.56 -8.38
N GLU A 27 -9.60 -0.31 -7.88
CA GLU A 27 -9.67 -1.75 -8.16
C GLU A 27 -10.96 -2.34 -7.59
N GLN A 28 -11.34 -1.99 -6.36
CA GLN A 28 -12.53 -2.51 -5.70
C GLN A 28 -13.81 -2.06 -6.40
N ALA A 29 -13.87 -0.81 -6.85
CA ALA A 29 -15.01 -0.26 -7.58
C ALA A 29 -15.10 -0.76 -9.03
N GLY A 30 -13.97 -1.10 -9.64
CA GLY A 30 -13.87 -1.55 -11.02
C GLY A 30 -13.76 -3.06 -11.16
N ALA A 31 -12.56 -3.53 -11.49
CA ALA A 31 -12.32 -4.92 -11.89
C ALA A 31 -12.43 -5.93 -10.74
N ASN A 32 -12.34 -5.47 -9.48
CA ASN A 32 -12.54 -6.22 -8.25
C ASN A 32 -11.75 -7.54 -8.21
N ARG A 33 -10.52 -7.54 -8.74
CA ARG A 33 -9.69 -8.74 -8.84
C ARG A 33 -9.09 -9.05 -7.47
N ILE A 34 -9.55 -10.13 -6.84
CA ILE A 34 -9.14 -10.57 -5.50
C ILE A 34 -7.61 -10.58 -5.34
N THR A 35 -6.88 -11.10 -6.33
CA THR A 35 -5.41 -11.14 -6.29
C THR A 35 -4.80 -9.73 -6.22
N ILE A 36 -5.33 -8.77 -6.99
CA ILE A 36 -4.80 -7.40 -7.01
C ILE A 36 -5.18 -6.68 -5.71
N LEU A 37 -6.43 -6.80 -5.27
CA LEU A 37 -6.92 -6.25 -4.01
C LEU A 37 -6.09 -6.71 -2.81
N THR A 38 -5.81 -8.02 -2.73
CA THR A 38 -5.01 -8.59 -1.65
C THR A 38 -3.62 -7.95 -1.61
N ARG A 39 -2.99 -7.71 -2.76
CA ARG A 39 -1.65 -7.12 -2.85
C ARG A 39 -1.63 -5.64 -2.53
N LEU A 40 -2.60 -4.89 -3.04
CA LEU A 40 -2.77 -3.47 -2.71
C LEU A 40 -3.04 -3.29 -1.21
N HIS A 41 -3.94 -4.10 -0.65
CA HIS A 41 -4.25 -4.08 0.78
C HIS A 41 -3.04 -4.43 1.65
N GLN A 42 -2.25 -5.45 1.27
CA GLN A 42 -1.00 -5.79 1.96
C GLN A 42 -0.03 -4.60 1.97
N ARG A 43 0.21 -3.98 0.81
CA ARG A 43 1.11 -2.82 0.71
C ARG A 43 0.61 -1.62 1.51
N TYR A 44 -0.69 -1.32 1.40
CA TYR A 44 -1.33 -0.24 2.16
C TYR A 44 -1.16 -0.43 3.67
N SER A 45 -1.44 -1.64 4.17
CA SER A 45 -1.31 -1.98 5.59
C SER A 45 0.12 -1.80 6.08
N SER A 46 1.12 -2.25 5.32
CA SER A 46 2.53 -2.05 5.68
C SER A 46 2.90 -0.57 5.78
N LEU A 47 2.51 0.26 4.80
CA LEU A 47 2.80 1.70 4.81
C LEU A 47 2.12 2.41 5.98
N ARG A 48 0.88 2.03 6.28
CA ARG A 48 0.11 2.56 7.39
C ARG A 48 0.75 2.26 8.75
N VAL A 49 1.18 1.01 8.96
CA VAL A 49 1.91 0.62 10.19
C VAL A 49 3.19 1.43 10.34
N GLU A 50 3.93 1.65 9.25
CA GLU A 50 5.14 2.47 9.28
C GLU A 50 4.86 3.93 9.67
N ARG A 51 3.82 4.54 9.10
CA ARG A 51 3.38 5.89 9.46
C ARG A 51 2.98 5.96 10.94
N GLU A 52 2.14 5.04 11.39
CA GLU A 52 1.66 4.98 12.78
C GLU A 52 2.82 4.79 13.75
N ARG A 53 3.80 3.93 13.42
CA ARG A 53 5.04 3.76 14.18
C ARG A 53 5.83 5.07 14.30
N VAL A 54 6.02 5.79 13.18
CA VAL A 54 6.69 7.10 13.21
C VAL A 54 5.93 8.11 14.07
N GLN A 55 4.60 8.15 13.98
CA GLN A 55 3.77 9.05 14.79
C GLN A 55 3.88 8.74 16.29
N LEU A 56 3.83 7.46 16.67
CA LEU A 56 4.00 7.01 18.05
C LEU A 56 5.38 7.38 18.60
N LEU A 57 6.44 7.13 17.84
CA LEU A 57 7.82 7.40 18.26
C LEU A 57 8.14 8.90 18.31
N ARG A 58 7.55 9.72 17.44
CA ARG A 58 7.68 11.19 17.52
C ARG A 58 7.17 11.73 18.85
N GLY A 59 6.09 11.17 19.40
CA GLY A 59 5.58 11.53 20.73
C GLY A 59 6.49 11.04 21.87
N ALA A 60 7.12 9.87 21.70
CA ALA A 60 7.96 9.25 22.73
C ALA A 60 9.39 9.83 22.82
N ALA A 61 9.94 10.38 21.73
CA ALA A 61 11.30 10.92 21.67
C ALA A 61 11.47 12.32 22.30
N THR A 62 10.44 12.84 23.00
CA THR A 62 10.47 14.17 23.65
C THR A 62 10.68 14.07 25.18
N LEU A 63 11.22 12.96 25.68
CA LEU A 63 11.63 12.74 27.08
C LEU A 63 13.10 12.35 27.13
#